data_AF-A0AA91GFU4-F1
#
_entry.id   AF-A0AA91GFU4-F1
#
_cell.length_a   1.000
_cell.length_b   1.000
_cell.length_c   1.000
_cell.angle_alpha   90.00
_cell.angle_beta   90.00
_cell.angle_gamma   90.00
#
_symmetry.space_group_name_H-M   'P 1'
#
loop_
_entity.id
_entity.type
_entity.pdbx_description
1 polymer ?
#
loop_
_entity_poly.entity_id
_entity_poly.type
_entity_poly.pdbx_seq_one_letter_code
_entity_poly.pdbx_strand_id
1 'polypeptide(L)'
;MKPLIVSPQVIKILENRSYKGNVGELKNLIKIITAKSFTINHEKTQIPITLHSLPNYLLTENQETDFSEAESLLRIDGQSSLEYLLEESEPEQKRIIQSYEKILLTYVNNHSEINASVGLISKEIDYLFDYLLFETKRDQKHEMLLFITQHVRQMLEKIESAYQISFNGSLVYAISHYLFQRRYVDWLPEIEMVQLIETLLLDIKAKLPNSYRYAEQILNLVKTSLDIEVSSMDRIILSVYIDNLGYTKETSYPKAVIVAHGYATASSIANVANRMLNELLFQSFDMPLDVTPKKIAEKLMQYIERNDTSNGLIILFDMGSLKEIHRYFSKETVAPIVLMNNVTTSLAIAVGEGIQRQQQLGEIPAKAISSHQSQWEIIQPETKKEKIILTTCATGIGTAVQISNLLEKSLPDTTFVKLIPCEFRQLRDPVEFEKAFSLYDVLGIVGTANPVVENVPFISLEDLIAGIGIENLLDWLKKELVLDSQEEFSHQLIRNFSLDRVIQSVTILDTEKIIEQIEVFMKQLEERLGQRITNDRKLALYVHVSCLVERLIRNVPIEVYSGFDKLQECHEKDLRDIKEAFSVIEKVYSVNIPDSELSYVHDVLFENTEYISDESDF
;
A
#
# COMPACT_ATOMS: atom_id res chain seq x y z
N MET A 1 -31.30 -68.48 42.43
CA MET A 1 -31.51 -68.79 41.00
C MET A 1 -30.31 -69.57 40.49
N LYS A 2 -30.48 -70.47 39.52
CA LYS A 2 -29.33 -71.13 38.87
C LYS A 2 -28.65 -70.13 37.92
N PRO A 3 -27.32 -70.00 37.92
CA PRO A 3 -26.61 -69.10 37.00
C PRO A 3 -26.80 -69.56 35.55
N LEU A 4 -27.05 -68.60 34.66
CA LEU A 4 -27.06 -68.79 33.21
C LEU A 4 -25.64 -68.54 32.68
N ILE A 5 -25.17 -69.41 31.80
CA ILE A 5 -23.87 -69.26 31.14
C ILE A 5 -24.10 -69.15 29.64
N VAL A 6 -23.91 -67.97 29.08
CA VAL A 6 -24.20 -67.67 27.67
C VAL A 6 -22.91 -67.74 26.87
N SER A 7 -22.93 -68.54 25.80
CA SER A 7 -21.82 -68.59 24.85
C SER A 7 -21.77 -67.29 24.02
N PRO A 8 -20.57 -66.74 23.74
CA PRO A 8 -20.43 -65.53 22.93
C PRO A 8 -21.04 -65.65 21.53
N GLN A 9 -21.00 -66.85 20.95
CA GLN A 9 -21.61 -67.15 19.65
C GLN A 9 -23.12 -66.90 19.63
N VAL A 10 -23.82 -67.15 20.74
CA VAL A 10 -25.25 -66.87 20.87
C VAL A 10 -25.51 -65.37 20.93
N ILE A 11 -24.66 -64.60 21.62
CA ILE A 11 -24.79 -63.14 21.73
C ILE A 11 -24.61 -62.50 20.35
N LYS A 12 -23.56 -62.88 19.62
CA LYS A 12 -23.30 -62.39 18.25
C LYS A 12 -24.44 -62.66 17.27
N ILE A 13 -25.02 -63.86 17.31
CA ILE A 13 -26.18 -64.19 16.44
C ILE A 13 -27.40 -63.35 16.81
N LEU A 14 -27.59 -63.04 18.09
CA LEU A 14 -28.70 -62.23 18.54
C LEU A 14 -28.50 -60.73 18.22
N GLU A 15 -27.27 -60.23 18.22
CA GLU A 15 -26.92 -58.83 17.92
C GLU A 15 -26.97 -58.52 16.42
N ASN A 16 -26.45 -59.42 15.58
CA ASN A 16 -26.26 -59.16 14.15
C ASN A 16 -27.52 -59.39 13.29
N ARG A 17 -28.71 -59.49 13.91
CA ARG A 17 -29.96 -59.83 13.21
C ARG A 17 -31.01 -58.73 13.29
N SER A 18 -31.75 -58.58 12.20
CA SER A 18 -32.94 -57.73 12.14
C SER A 18 -34.18 -58.49 12.64
N TYR A 19 -34.88 -57.90 13.62
CA TYR A 19 -36.12 -58.43 14.19
C TYR A 19 -37.31 -57.66 13.64
N LYS A 20 -38.27 -58.36 13.01
CA LYS A 20 -39.49 -57.74 12.44
C LYS A 20 -40.37 -57.13 13.52
N GLY A 21 -40.39 -57.71 14.71
CA GLY A 21 -41.08 -57.19 15.90
C GLY A 21 -40.20 -56.35 16.82
N ASN A 22 -39.05 -55.86 16.33
CA ASN A 22 -38.07 -55.05 17.08
C ASN A 22 -37.71 -55.69 18.44
N VAL A 23 -37.57 -54.88 19.49
CA VAL A 23 -37.21 -55.31 20.85
C VAL A 23 -38.19 -56.33 21.43
N GLY A 24 -39.47 -56.28 21.04
CA GLY A 24 -40.48 -57.21 21.51
C GLY A 24 -40.25 -58.65 21.04
N GLU A 25 -39.87 -58.82 19.77
CA GLU A 25 -39.51 -60.12 19.22
C GLU A 25 -38.23 -60.66 19.86
N LEU A 26 -37.19 -59.83 20.00
CA LEU A 26 -35.93 -60.21 20.66
C LEU A 26 -36.17 -60.64 22.12
N LYS A 27 -36.98 -59.88 22.89
CA LYS A 27 -37.32 -60.23 24.28
C LYS A 27 -38.04 -61.57 24.37
N ASN A 28 -38.98 -61.84 23.47
CA ASN A 28 -39.68 -63.13 23.42
C ASN A 28 -38.74 -64.26 23.01
N LEU A 29 -37.82 -64.00 22.08
CA LEU A 29 -36.83 -64.97 21.64
C LEU A 29 -35.87 -65.34 22.79
N ILE A 30 -35.36 -64.37 23.53
CA ILE A 30 -34.52 -64.61 24.71
C ILE A 30 -35.27 -65.46 25.74
N LYS A 31 -36.56 -65.18 25.99
CA LYS A 31 -37.40 -66.01 26.88
C LYS A 31 -37.53 -67.45 26.38
N ILE A 32 -37.70 -67.66 25.07
CA ILE A 32 -37.84 -68.99 24.48
C ILE A 32 -36.53 -69.77 24.59
N ILE A 33 -35.39 -69.14 24.26
CA ILE A 33 -34.05 -69.75 24.34
C ILE A 33 -33.73 -70.15 25.79
N THR A 34 -33.97 -69.24 26.73
CA THR A 34 -33.73 -69.47 28.16
C THR A 34 -34.63 -70.56 28.71
N ALA A 35 -35.93 -70.56 28.37
CA ALA A 35 -36.87 -71.61 28.78
C ALA A 35 -36.50 -72.98 28.18
N LYS A 36 -36.13 -73.04 26.89
CA LYS A 36 -35.70 -74.27 26.22
C LYS A 36 -34.46 -74.86 26.87
N SER A 37 -33.44 -74.04 27.14
CA SER A 37 -32.22 -74.51 27.82
C SER A 37 -32.49 -74.94 29.27
N PHE A 38 -33.36 -74.22 29.99
CA PHE A 38 -33.78 -74.58 31.34
C PHE A 38 -34.42 -75.97 31.38
N THR A 39 -35.39 -76.26 30.50
CA THR A 39 -36.09 -77.55 30.46
C THR A 39 -35.12 -78.71 30.22
N ILE A 40 -34.13 -78.54 29.34
CA ILE A 40 -33.15 -79.59 29.00
C ILE A 40 -32.13 -79.79 30.12
N ASN A 41 -31.68 -78.71 30.77
CA ASN A 41 -30.58 -78.74 31.75
C ASN A 41 -31.03 -78.54 33.20
N HIS A 42 -32.31 -78.80 33.51
CA HIS A 42 -32.92 -78.50 34.80
C HIS A 42 -32.26 -79.20 36.00
N GLU A 43 -31.55 -80.31 35.82
CA GLU A 43 -30.81 -81.02 36.90
C GLU A 43 -29.40 -80.45 37.13
N LYS A 44 -28.84 -79.66 36.19
CA LYS A 44 -27.48 -79.12 36.30
C LYS A 44 -27.41 -77.94 37.28
N THR A 45 -26.22 -77.70 37.85
CA THR A 45 -25.96 -76.57 38.77
C THR A 45 -25.93 -75.22 38.05
N GLN A 46 -25.66 -75.22 36.73
CA GLN A 46 -25.61 -74.05 35.87
C GLN A 46 -26.36 -74.36 34.56
N ILE A 47 -27.00 -73.35 33.96
CA ILE A 47 -27.80 -73.53 32.74
C ILE A 47 -27.02 -72.96 31.55
N PRO A 48 -26.47 -73.81 30.66
CA PRO A 48 -25.70 -73.35 29.51
C PRO A 48 -26.62 -72.91 28.37
N ILE A 49 -26.46 -71.68 27.89
CA ILE A 49 -27.09 -71.17 26.68
C ILE A 49 -26.05 -71.20 25.55
N THR A 50 -26.15 -72.22 24.71
CA THR A 50 -25.28 -72.45 23.55
C THR A 50 -26.08 -72.39 22.25
N LEU A 51 -25.42 -72.50 21.09
CA LEU A 51 -26.07 -72.51 19.77
C LEU A 51 -27.24 -73.51 19.67
N HIS A 52 -27.15 -74.66 20.34
CA HIS A 52 -28.23 -75.67 20.37
C HIS A 52 -29.52 -75.18 21.07
N SER A 53 -29.42 -74.12 21.86
CA SER A 53 -30.55 -73.48 22.53
C SER A 53 -31.34 -72.57 21.60
N LEU A 54 -30.76 -72.18 20.46
CA LEU A 54 -31.42 -71.35 19.44
C LEU A 54 -32.48 -72.16 18.67
N PRO A 55 -33.57 -71.52 18.22
CA PRO A 55 -34.45 -72.07 17.18
C PRO A 55 -33.71 -72.33 15.87
N ASN A 56 -34.02 -73.44 15.19
CA ASN A 56 -33.31 -73.86 13.97
C ASN A 56 -33.31 -72.81 12.85
N TYR A 57 -34.37 -71.99 12.76
CA TYR A 57 -34.44 -70.93 11.74
C TYR A 57 -33.35 -69.85 11.92
N LEU A 58 -32.77 -69.72 13.12
CA LEU A 58 -31.66 -68.79 13.40
C LEU A 58 -30.29 -69.35 13.01
N LEU A 59 -30.21 -70.65 12.71
CA LEU A 59 -28.97 -71.33 12.33
C LEU A 59 -28.82 -71.47 10.80
N THR A 60 -29.88 -71.15 10.04
CA THR A 60 -29.96 -71.38 8.59
C THR A 60 -29.62 -70.16 7.72
N GLU A 61 -29.50 -68.96 8.31
CA GLU A 61 -29.10 -67.76 7.57
C GLU A 61 -27.58 -67.57 7.69
N ASN A 62 -26.83 -67.90 6.63
CA ASN A 62 -25.40 -67.66 6.52
C ASN A 62 -25.11 -66.15 6.56
N GLN A 63 -24.70 -65.64 7.72
CA GLN A 63 -23.87 -64.45 7.79
C GLN A 63 -22.45 -64.92 8.07
N GLU A 64 -21.49 -64.52 7.23
CA GLU A 64 -20.06 -64.64 7.51
C GLU A 64 -19.79 -63.93 8.85
N THR A 65 -19.77 -64.70 9.93
CA THR A 65 -19.40 -64.22 11.25
C THR A 65 -17.98 -64.70 11.48
N ASP A 66 -17.02 -63.81 11.36
CA ASP A 66 -15.63 -64.08 11.75
C ASP A 66 -15.61 -64.40 13.25
N PHE A 67 -15.51 -65.67 13.59
CA PHE A 67 -15.30 -66.11 14.97
C PHE A 67 -13.81 -66.03 15.30
N SER A 68 -13.29 -64.80 15.33
CA SER A 68 -11.94 -64.51 15.80
C SER A 68 -11.94 -64.13 17.29
N GLU A 69 -11.08 -64.83 18.03
CA GLU A 69 -10.62 -64.64 19.42
C GLU A 69 -11.57 -64.92 20.60
N ALA A 70 -10.94 -65.38 21.69
CA ALA A 70 -11.53 -66.01 22.86
C ALA A 70 -12.37 -65.03 23.70
N GLU A 71 -13.63 -64.84 23.33
CA GLU A 71 -14.62 -64.20 24.19
C GLU A 71 -14.98 -65.14 25.37
N SER A 72 -14.93 -64.60 26.59
CA SER A 72 -15.28 -65.33 27.80
C SER A 72 -16.79 -65.60 27.88
N LEU A 73 -17.16 -66.77 28.43
CA LEU A 73 -18.55 -67.12 28.67
C LEU A 73 -19.22 -66.09 29.60
N LEU A 74 -20.32 -65.48 29.16
CA LEU A 74 -21.07 -64.52 29.97
C LEU A 74 -21.85 -65.26 31.05
N ARG A 75 -21.59 -64.93 32.32
CA ARG A 75 -22.30 -65.53 33.47
C ARG A 75 -23.30 -64.54 34.04
N ILE A 76 -24.59 -64.91 34.03
CA ILE A 76 -25.68 -64.13 34.61
C ILE A 76 -26.23 -64.88 35.81
N ASP A 77 -26.16 -64.29 36.99
CA ASP A 77 -26.73 -64.85 38.21
C ASP A 77 -27.45 -63.81 39.07
N GLY A 78 -27.88 -64.20 40.28
CA GLY A 78 -28.70 -63.34 41.15
C GLY A 78 -27.96 -62.11 41.69
N GLN A 79 -26.65 -61.98 41.45
CA GLN A 79 -25.84 -60.82 41.80
C GLN A 79 -25.46 -59.97 40.60
N SER A 80 -25.77 -60.40 39.38
CA SER A 80 -25.52 -59.62 38.16
C SER A 80 -26.48 -58.42 38.11
N SER A 81 -25.95 -57.20 38.25
CA SER A 81 -26.69 -55.97 37.97
C SER A 81 -26.49 -55.52 36.52
N LEU A 82 -27.38 -54.65 36.03
CA LEU A 82 -27.22 -54.08 34.69
C LEU A 82 -25.96 -53.22 34.62
N GLU A 83 -25.62 -52.49 35.70
CA GLU A 83 -24.39 -51.71 35.77
C GLU A 83 -23.13 -52.58 35.64
N TYR A 84 -23.07 -53.71 36.36
CA TYR A 84 -21.94 -54.64 36.29
C TYR A 84 -21.74 -55.24 34.89
N LEU A 85 -22.84 -55.53 34.18
CA LEU A 85 -22.79 -56.08 32.83
C LEU A 85 -22.38 -55.03 31.77
N LEU A 86 -22.65 -53.75 32.03
CA LEU A 86 -22.20 -52.63 31.19
C LEU A 86 -20.73 -52.24 31.49
N GLU A 87 -20.28 -52.38 32.75
CA GLU A 87 -18.90 -52.09 33.16
C GLU A 87 -17.82 -52.91 32.44
N GLU A 88 -18.12 -54.15 32.01
CA GLU A 88 -17.19 -54.96 31.21
C GLU A 88 -17.14 -54.55 29.72
N SER A 89 -18.05 -53.69 29.26
CA SER A 89 -18.21 -53.37 27.84
C SER A 89 -17.58 -52.05 27.36
N GLU A 90 -17.17 -51.15 28.26
CA GLU A 90 -16.64 -49.81 27.89
C GLU A 90 -15.33 -49.43 28.63
N PRO A 91 -14.22 -50.13 28.33
CA PRO A 91 -12.95 -49.98 29.05
C PRO A 91 -12.32 -48.58 28.89
N GLU A 92 -12.50 -47.92 27.75
CA GLU A 92 -11.95 -46.58 27.48
C GLU A 92 -12.56 -45.50 28.37
N GLN A 93 -13.87 -45.55 28.55
CA GLN A 93 -14.59 -44.57 29.37
C GLN A 93 -14.23 -44.71 30.85
N LYS A 94 -14.12 -45.96 31.33
CA LYS A 94 -13.63 -46.26 32.68
C LYS A 94 -12.22 -45.72 32.90
N ARG A 95 -11.34 -45.86 31.90
CA ARG A 95 -9.99 -45.32 31.99
C ARG A 95 -9.96 -43.79 32.13
N ILE A 96 -10.85 -43.08 31.44
CA ILE A 96 -10.99 -41.62 31.58
C ILE A 96 -11.37 -41.26 33.04
N ILE A 97 -12.40 -41.90 33.60
CA ILE A 97 -12.86 -41.64 34.98
C ILE A 97 -11.75 -41.94 36.00
N GLN A 98 -11.06 -43.08 35.87
CA GLN A 98 -9.94 -43.44 36.75
C GLN A 98 -8.80 -42.41 36.69
N SER A 99 -8.56 -41.84 35.50
CA SER A 99 -7.55 -40.80 35.32
C SER A 99 -7.98 -39.51 36.03
N TYR A 100 -9.27 -39.16 36.01
CA TYR A 100 -9.78 -37.99 36.74
C TYR A 100 -9.54 -38.12 38.25
N GLU A 101 -9.92 -39.26 38.83
CA GLU A 101 -9.71 -39.55 40.25
C GLU A 101 -8.22 -39.50 40.61
N LYS A 102 -7.36 -40.11 39.77
CA LYS A 102 -5.91 -40.13 40.00
C LYS A 102 -5.27 -38.75 39.91
N ILE A 103 -5.72 -37.89 38.99
CA ILE A 103 -5.27 -36.49 38.90
C ILE A 103 -5.61 -35.74 40.19
N LEU A 104 -6.84 -35.88 40.68
CA LEU A 104 -7.29 -35.22 41.91
C LEU A 104 -6.55 -35.74 43.16
N LEU A 105 -6.39 -37.06 43.28
CA LEU A 105 -5.61 -37.68 44.35
C LEU A 105 -4.15 -37.21 44.33
N THR A 106 -3.55 -37.07 43.15
CA THR A 106 -2.18 -36.55 43.00
C THR A 106 -2.08 -35.11 43.50
N TYR A 107 -3.06 -34.27 43.17
CA TYR A 107 -3.09 -32.89 43.64
C TYR A 107 -3.25 -32.80 45.17
N VAL A 108 -4.14 -33.58 45.78
CA VAL A 108 -4.34 -33.61 47.24
C VAL A 108 -3.12 -34.16 47.98
N ASN A 109 -2.53 -35.26 47.50
CA ASN A 109 -1.36 -35.89 48.13
C ASN A 109 -0.12 -34.98 48.15
N ASN A 110 -0.04 -34.01 47.23
CA ASN A 110 1.01 -32.99 47.19
C ASN A 110 0.55 -31.66 47.81
N HIS A 111 -0.30 -31.74 48.85
CA HIS A 111 -0.77 -30.60 49.65
C HIS A 111 -1.51 -29.52 48.85
N SER A 112 -2.17 -29.89 47.74
CA SER A 112 -2.86 -28.95 46.85
C SER A 112 -1.92 -27.88 46.27
N GLU A 113 -0.63 -28.19 46.13
CA GLU A 113 0.33 -27.30 45.47
C GLU A 113 0.55 -27.72 44.02
N ILE A 114 0.13 -26.85 43.10
CA ILE A 114 0.24 -27.13 41.66
C ILE A 114 1.70 -27.29 41.20
N ASN A 115 2.64 -26.53 41.77
CA ASN A 115 4.05 -26.59 41.40
C ASN A 115 4.68 -27.98 41.63
N ALA A 116 4.27 -28.67 42.70
CA ALA A 116 4.73 -30.02 43.02
C ALA A 116 3.96 -31.10 42.23
N SER A 117 2.72 -30.80 41.82
CA SER A 117 1.78 -31.79 41.26
C SER A 117 1.82 -31.88 39.73
N VAL A 118 2.06 -30.76 39.00
CA VAL A 118 1.89 -30.68 37.53
C VAL A 118 2.67 -31.75 36.79
N GLY A 119 3.93 -32.02 37.17
CA GLY A 119 4.74 -33.02 36.48
C GLY A 119 4.20 -34.45 36.62
N LEU A 120 3.55 -34.78 37.74
CA LEU A 120 2.94 -36.09 37.96
C LEU A 120 1.57 -36.20 37.28
N ILE A 121 0.78 -35.12 37.33
CA ILE A 121 -0.49 -34.99 36.60
C ILE A 121 -0.25 -35.16 35.10
N SER A 122 0.80 -34.51 34.58
CA SER A 122 1.20 -34.60 33.18
C SER A 122 1.49 -36.03 32.75
N LYS A 123 2.21 -36.80 33.56
CA LYS A 123 2.49 -38.22 33.28
C LYS A 123 1.21 -39.06 33.24
N GLU A 124 0.27 -38.82 34.15
CA GLU A 124 -1.01 -39.54 34.13
C GLU A 124 -1.81 -39.23 32.86
N ILE A 125 -1.79 -37.97 32.44
CA ILE A 125 -2.43 -37.53 31.20
C ILE A 125 -1.76 -38.20 29.99
N ASP A 126 -0.42 -38.25 29.93
CA ASP A 126 0.30 -38.96 28.86
C ASP A 126 -0.12 -40.44 28.80
N TYR A 127 -0.19 -41.13 29.94
CA TYR A 127 -0.66 -42.51 30.01
C TYR A 127 -2.11 -42.68 29.55
N LEU A 128 -2.99 -41.73 29.88
CA LEU A 128 -4.37 -41.73 29.39
C LEU A 128 -4.41 -41.61 27.87
N PHE A 129 -3.71 -40.64 27.29
CA PHE A 129 -3.71 -40.43 25.85
C PHE A 129 -3.08 -41.61 25.09
N ASP A 130 -1.97 -42.17 25.59
CA ASP A 130 -1.35 -43.36 25.00
C ASP A 130 -2.32 -44.56 24.99
N TYR A 131 -3.01 -44.80 26.11
CA TYR A 131 -4.03 -45.85 26.19
C TYR A 131 -5.14 -45.66 25.13
N LEU A 132 -5.68 -44.43 25.02
CA LEU A 132 -6.74 -44.11 24.07
C LEU A 132 -6.31 -44.15 22.60
N LEU A 133 -5.00 -44.02 22.32
CA LEU A 133 -4.43 -44.06 20.97
C LEU A 133 -4.05 -45.48 20.51
N PHE A 134 -3.53 -46.31 21.42
CA PHE A 134 -2.91 -47.60 21.06
C PHE A 134 -3.72 -48.84 21.46
N GLU A 135 -4.57 -48.77 22.48
CA GLU A 135 -5.34 -49.92 22.98
C GLU A 135 -6.78 -49.99 22.43
N THR A 136 -7.26 -48.94 21.76
CA THR A 136 -8.55 -48.94 21.06
C THR A 136 -8.48 -49.77 19.78
N LYS A 137 -9.38 -50.76 19.62
CA LYS A 137 -9.46 -51.64 18.44
C LYS A 137 -9.54 -50.83 17.14
N ARG A 138 -8.47 -50.83 16.34
CA ARG A 138 -8.34 -50.09 15.07
C ARG A 138 -9.31 -50.54 13.96
N ASP A 139 -10.00 -51.66 14.14
CA ASP A 139 -10.80 -52.30 13.10
C ASP A 139 -12.18 -51.67 12.87
N GLN A 140 -12.63 -50.76 13.74
CA GLN A 140 -13.87 -50.01 13.50
C GLN A 140 -13.53 -48.65 12.89
N LYS A 141 -13.77 -48.50 11.58
CA LYS A 141 -13.76 -47.20 10.88
C LYS A 141 -14.86 -46.30 11.46
N HIS A 142 -14.54 -45.58 12.52
CA HIS A 142 -15.45 -44.60 13.11
C HIS A 142 -15.43 -43.32 12.25
N GLU A 143 -16.39 -43.20 11.32
CA GLU A 143 -16.59 -41.99 10.51
C GLU A 143 -16.65 -40.72 11.38
N MET A 144 -17.21 -40.86 12.58
CA MET A 144 -17.32 -39.81 13.57
C MET A 144 -15.98 -39.39 14.19
N LEU A 145 -15.06 -40.34 14.41
CA LEU A 145 -13.70 -40.01 14.88
C LEU A 145 -12.94 -39.26 13.79
N LEU A 146 -13.08 -39.64 12.52
CA LEU A 146 -12.50 -38.90 11.39
C LEU A 146 -13.06 -37.49 11.29
N PHE A 147 -14.37 -37.33 11.47
CA PHE A 147 -15.04 -36.03 11.48
C PHE A 147 -14.52 -35.11 12.60
N ILE A 148 -14.42 -35.63 13.84
CA ILE A 148 -13.85 -34.92 14.98
C ILE A 148 -12.39 -34.55 14.69
N THR A 149 -11.60 -35.49 14.15
CA THR A 149 -10.18 -35.28 13.83
C THR A 149 -9.99 -34.16 12.82
N GLN A 150 -10.82 -34.10 11.78
CA GLN A 150 -10.76 -33.02 10.78
C GLN A 150 -11.12 -31.66 11.41
N HIS A 151 -12.12 -31.61 12.28
CA HIS A 151 -12.51 -30.37 12.96
C HIS A 151 -11.43 -29.89 13.93
N VAL A 152 -10.91 -30.79 14.79
CA VAL A 152 -9.81 -30.48 15.71
C VAL A 152 -8.59 -29.97 14.94
N ARG A 153 -8.23 -30.59 13.81
CA ARG A 153 -7.15 -30.12 12.93
C ARG A 153 -7.37 -28.69 12.44
N GLN A 154 -8.53 -28.40 11.86
CA GLN A 154 -8.87 -27.06 11.37
C GLN A 154 -8.87 -26.02 12.51
N MET A 155 -9.27 -26.40 13.72
CA MET A 155 -9.26 -25.48 14.86
C MET A 155 -7.84 -25.23 15.35
N LEU A 156 -6.99 -26.26 15.39
CA LEU A 156 -5.58 -26.10 15.72
C LEU A 156 -4.88 -25.21 14.68
N GLU A 157 -5.06 -25.42 13.38
CA GLU A 157 -4.50 -24.56 12.32
C GLU A 157 -4.91 -23.08 12.47
N LYS A 158 -6.15 -22.80 12.89
CA LYS A 158 -6.61 -21.43 13.21
C LYS A 158 -5.89 -20.84 14.42
N ILE A 159 -5.61 -21.65 15.43
CA ILE A 159 -4.89 -21.23 16.63
C ILE A 159 -3.40 -21.05 16.31
N GLU A 160 -2.79 -21.95 15.54
CA GLU A 160 -1.40 -21.83 15.06
C GLU A 160 -1.20 -20.53 14.31
N SER A 161 -2.09 -20.22 13.37
CA SER A 161 -2.04 -19.00 12.58
C SER A 161 -2.33 -17.73 13.40
N ALA A 162 -3.27 -17.77 14.36
CA ALA A 162 -3.60 -16.63 15.20
C ALA A 162 -2.54 -16.31 16.28
N TYR A 163 -1.85 -17.33 16.80
CA TYR A 163 -0.89 -17.17 17.90
C TYR A 163 0.57 -17.40 17.50
N GLN A 164 0.84 -17.74 16.24
CA GLN A 164 2.17 -18.05 15.71
C GLN A 164 2.88 -19.13 16.55
N ILE A 165 2.15 -20.22 16.80
CA ILE A 165 2.66 -21.43 17.46
C ILE A 165 2.48 -22.60 16.50
N SER A 166 3.28 -23.65 16.65
CA SER A 166 3.06 -24.91 15.95
C SER A 166 2.72 -25.99 16.96
N PHE A 167 1.62 -26.71 16.70
CA PHE A 167 1.28 -27.88 17.48
C PHE A 167 1.90 -29.13 16.86
N ASN A 168 2.35 -30.06 17.71
CA ASN A 168 2.82 -31.34 17.22
C ASN A 168 1.67 -32.10 16.54
N GLY A 169 1.92 -32.72 15.38
CA GLY A 169 0.89 -33.47 14.63
C GLY A 169 0.26 -34.63 15.43
N SER A 170 0.95 -35.15 16.46
CA SER A 170 0.40 -36.13 17.40
C SER A 170 -0.73 -35.58 18.27
N LEU A 171 -0.72 -34.27 18.56
CA LEU A 171 -1.72 -33.60 19.40
C LEU A 171 -3.12 -33.66 18.78
N VAL A 172 -3.20 -33.51 17.46
CA VAL A 172 -4.45 -33.60 16.71
C VAL A 172 -5.13 -34.95 17.00
N TYR A 173 -4.38 -36.05 16.89
CA TYR A 173 -4.92 -37.39 17.09
C TYR A 173 -5.26 -37.64 18.56
N ALA A 174 -4.38 -37.26 19.48
CA ALA A 174 -4.59 -37.41 20.91
C ALA A 174 -5.87 -36.72 21.38
N ILE A 175 -6.03 -35.43 21.10
CA ILE A 175 -7.21 -34.64 21.46
C ILE A 175 -8.47 -35.23 20.82
N SER A 176 -8.38 -35.67 19.55
CA SER A 176 -9.53 -36.23 18.85
C SER A 176 -10.02 -37.54 19.44
N HIS A 177 -9.09 -38.45 19.79
CA HIS A 177 -9.43 -39.71 20.47
C HIS A 177 -10.01 -39.46 21.87
N TYR A 178 -9.42 -38.54 22.62
CA TYR A 178 -9.96 -38.15 23.92
C TYR A 178 -11.38 -37.60 23.81
N LEU A 179 -11.62 -36.60 22.97
CA LEU A 179 -12.95 -36.00 22.80
C LEU A 179 -13.99 -37.00 22.30
N PHE A 180 -13.60 -37.91 21.39
CA PHE A 180 -14.47 -38.97 20.88
C PHE A 180 -14.96 -39.89 21.99
N GLN A 181 -14.05 -40.38 22.84
CA GLN A 181 -14.40 -41.28 23.95
C GLN A 181 -15.08 -40.54 25.09
N ARG A 182 -14.59 -39.33 25.41
CA ARG A 182 -15.11 -38.46 26.46
C ARG A 182 -16.58 -38.13 26.28
N ARG A 183 -17.07 -38.03 25.04
CA ARG A 183 -18.48 -37.70 24.77
C ARG A 183 -19.47 -38.68 25.41
N TYR A 184 -19.06 -39.94 25.63
CA TYR A 184 -19.92 -40.96 26.22
C TYR A 184 -19.79 -41.07 27.74
N VAL A 185 -18.87 -40.30 28.34
CA VAL A 185 -18.59 -40.36 29.79
C VAL A 185 -19.55 -39.45 30.56
N ASP A 186 -20.49 -40.05 31.28
CA ASP A 186 -21.35 -39.36 32.26
C ASP A 186 -20.76 -39.49 33.67
N TRP A 187 -19.84 -38.58 34.03
CA TRP A 187 -19.23 -38.56 35.36
C TRP A 187 -19.89 -37.53 36.28
N LEU A 188 -20.46 -38.01 37.39
CA LEU A 188 -21.16 -37.20 38.40
C LEU A 188 -20.42 -37.28 39.75
N PRO A 189 -19.37 -36.45 39.96
CA PRO A 189 -18.60 -36.49 41.20
C PRO A 189 -19.36 -35.92 42.40
N GLU A 190 -18.97 -36.35 43.61
CA GLU A 190 -19.47 -35.79 44.87
C GLU A 190 -19.11 -34.29 45.01
N ILE A 191 -19.88 -33.56 45.83
CA ILE A 191 -19.77 -32.10 45.99
C ILE A 191 -18.35 -31.66 46.39
N GLU A 192 -17.68 -32.41 47.27
CA GLU A 192 -16.31 -32.11 47.71
C GLU A 192 -15.31 -32.23 46.56
N MET A 193 -15.47 -33.23 45.69
CA MET A 193 -14.65 -33.40 44.49
C MET A 193 -14.88 -32.27 43.48
N VAL A 194 -16.12 -31.78 43.33
CA VAL A 194 -16.42 -30.63 42.47
C VAL A 194 -15.64 -29.38 42.91
N GLN A 195 -15.61 -29.10 44.21
CA GLN A 195 -14.86 -27.95 44.75
C GLN A 195 -13.35 -28.10 44.54
N LEU A 196 -12.83 -29.33 44.68
CA LEU A 196 -11.42 -29.63 44.44
C LEU A 196 -11.04 -29.43 42.97
N ILE A 197 -11.89 -29.85 42.02
CA ILE A 197 -11.70 -29.64 40.58
C ILE A 197 -11.61 -28.15 40.26
N GLU A 198 -12.53 -27.34 40.80
CA GLU A 198 -12.52 -25.88 40.57
C GLU A 198 -11.27 -25.21 41.17
N THR A 199 -10.81 -25.68 42.32
CA THR A 199 -9.57 -25.19 42.94
C THR A 199 -8.35 -25.52 42.08
N LEU A 200 -8.24 -26.77 41.62
CA LEU A 200 -7.18 -27.21 40.71
C LEU A 200 -7.20 -26.44 39.38
N LEU A 201 -8.40 -26.16 38.84
CA LEU A 201 -8.57 -25.39 37.62
C LEU A 201 -8.04 -23.95 37.77
N LEU A 202 -8.31 -23.29 38.89
CA LEU A 202 -7.79 -21.95 39.18
C LEU A 202 -6.26 -21.94 39.27
N ASP A 203 -5.70 -22.94 39.94
CA ASP A 203 -4.26 -23.11 40.07
C ASP A 203 -3.58 -23.35 38.71
N ILE A 204 -4.17 -24.19 37.86
CA ILE A 204 -3.68 -24.42 36.49
C ILE A 204 -3.77 -23.14 35.67
N LYS A 205 -4.86 -22.39 35.77
CA LYS A 205 -5.02 -21.11 35.07
C LYS A 205 -3.97 -20.09 35.49
N ALA A 206 -3.59 -20.07 36.77
CA ALA A 206 -2.54 -19.21 37.28
C ALA A 206 -1.14 -19.68 36.85
N LYS A 207 -0.89 -21.00 36.86
CA LYS A 207 0.43 -21.58 36.57
C LYS A 207 0.74 -21.66 35.08
N LEU A 208 -0.24 -22.04 34.26
CA LEU A 208 -0.13 -22.35 32.83
C LEU A 208 -1.10 -21.47 32.00
N PRO A 209 -0.96 -20.13 32.04
CA PRO A 209 -1.97 -19.23 31.48
C PRO A 209 -2.12 -19.32 29.95
N ASN A 210 -1.03 -19.60 29.22
CA ASN A 210 -1.06 -19.71 27.76
C ASN A 210 -1.71 -21.03 27.33
N SER A 211 -1.22 -22.15 27.88
CA SER A 211 -1.72 -23.50 27.60
C SER A 211 -3.21 -23.63 27.96
N TYR A 212 -3.63 -23.03 29.08
CA TYR A 212 -5.05 -22.91 29.45
C TYR A 212 -5.86 -22.13 28.42
N ARG A 213 -5.34 -21.03 27.89
CA ARG A 213 -6.05 -20.22 26.90
C ARG A 213 -6.20 -20.96 25.57
N TYR A 214 -5.19 -21.71 25.14
CA TYR A 214 -5.28 -22.54 23.95
C TYR A 214 -6.31 -23.66 24.14
N ALA A 215 -6.26 -24.36 25.28
CA ALA A 215 -7.24 -25.38 25.64
C ALA A 215 -8.68 -24.82 25.64
N GLU A 216 -8.92 -23.67 26.27
CA GLU A 216 -10.25 -23.06 26.35
C GLU A 216 -10.78 -22.67 24.96
N GLN A 217 -9.93 -22.24 24.03
CA GLN A 217 -10.36 -21.93 22.67
C GLN A 217 -10.69 -23.17 21.87
N ILE A 218 -9.86 -24.21 21.95
CA ILE A 218 -10.16 -25.52 21.34
C ILE A 218 -11.50 -26.03 21.86
N LEU A 219 -11.70 -26.02 23.18
CA LEU A 219 -12.91 -26.52 23.81
C LEU A 219 -14.17 -25.71 23.47
N ASN A 220 -14.09 -24.38 23.40
CA ASN A 220 -15.23 -23.55 22.99
C ASN A 220 -15.62 -23.79 21.53
N LEU A 221 -14.63 -23.98 20.66
CA LEU A 221 -14.87 -24.32 19.25
C LEU A 221 -15.45 -25.73 19.12
N VAL A 222 -14.95 -26.70 19.88
CA VAL A 222 -15.49 -28.07 19.97
C VAL A 222 -16.94 -28.05 20.45
N LYS A 223 -17.24 -27.31 21.53
CA LYS A 223 -18.61 -27.17 22.05
C LYS A 223 -19.57 -26.64 20.99
N THR A 224 -19.13 -25.68 20.18
CA THR A 224 -19.97 -25.03 19.16
C THR A 224 -20.10 -25.86 17.87
N SER A 225 -19.10 -26.68 17.54
CA SER A 225 -19.03 -27.41 16.27
C SER A 225 -19.35 -28.91 16.36
N LEU A 226 -19.21 -29.51 17.55
CA LEU A 226 -19.35 -30.96 17.76
C LEU A 226 -20.43 -31.32 18.79
N ASP A 227 -21.13 -30.34 19.36
CA ASP A 227 -22.16 -30.52 20.41
C ASP A 227 -21.69 -31.37 21.60
N ILE A 228 -20.40 -31.27 21.96
CA ILE A 228 -19.81 -31.96 23.11
C ILE A 228 -19.84 -31.02 24.32
N GLU A 229 -20.41 -31.48 25.44
CA GLU A 229 -20.35 -30.74 26.70
C GLU A 229 -18.93 -30.74 27.28
N VAL A 230 -18.47 -29.55 27.70
CA VAL A 230 -17.11 -29.34 28.19
C VAL A 230 -17.12 -29.14 29.71
N SER A 231 -16.45 -30.05 30.41
CA SER A 231 -16.28 -30.01 31.87
C SER A 231 -15.01 -29.27 32.30
N SER A 232 -14.90 -28.97 33.60
CA SER A 232 -13.69 -28.39 34.20
C SER A 232 -12.49 -29.35 34.11
N MET A 233 -12.72 -30.67 34.14
CA MET A 233 -11.66 -31.67 33.93
C MET A 233 -11.10 -31.64 32.51
N ASP A 234 -11.93 -31.40 31.49
CA ASP A 234 -11.45 -31.29 30.10
C ASP A 234 -10.50 -30.10 29.93
N ARG A 235 -10.81 -28.99 30.62
CA ARG A 235 -9.93 -27.81 30.66
C ARG A 235 -8.60 -28.14 31.33
N ILE A 236 -8.63 -28.79 32.49
CA ILE A 236 -7.43 -29.22 33.23
C ILE A 236 -6.54 -30.10 32.35
N ILE A 237 -7.11 -31.17 31.78
CA ILE A 237 -6.38 -32.18 31.02
C ILE A 237 -5.77 -31.56 29.76
N LEU A 238 -6.56 -30.84 28.96
CA LEU A 238 -6.04 -30.25 27.75
C LEU A 238 -5.02 -29.14 28.03
N SER A 239 -5.19 -28.37 29.10
CA SER A 239 -4.21 -27.33 29.47
C SER A 239 -2.85 -27.93 29.80
N VAL A 240 -2.82 -28.99 30.61
CA VAL A 240 -1.58 -29.65 31.01
C VAL A 240 -0.98 -30.42 29.83
N TYR A 241 -1.79 -31.07 29.01
CA TYR A 241 -1.32 -31.81 27.85
C TYR A 241 -0.69 -30.90 26.78
N ILE A 242 -1.33 -29.74 26.52
CA ILE A 242 -0.79 -28.73 25.60
C ILE A 242 0.51 -28.13 26.15
N ASP A 243 0.64 -27.98 27.46
CA ASP A 243 1.87 -27.48 28.08
C ASP A 243 3.05 -28.46 27.95
N ASN A 244 2.79 -29.76 28.14
CA ASN A 244 3.82 -30.81 28.16
C ASN A 244 4.31 -31.20 26.75
N LEU A 245 3.38 -31.34 25.79
CA LEU A 245 3.65 -31.90 24.47
C LEU A 245 3.22 -30.97 23.33
N GLY A 246 2.51 -29.89 23.65
CA GLY A 246 1.60 -29.27 22.71
C GLY A 246 2.22 -28.28 21.75
N TYR A 247 3.17 -27.44 22.15
CA TYR A 247 3.66 -26.43 21.22
C TYR A 247 5.15 -26.12 21.38
N THR A 248 5.84 -26.00 20.25
CA THR A 248 7.11 -25.29 20.19
C THR A 248 6.81 -23.80 20.10
N LYS A 249 7.38 -22.99 21.01
CA LYS A 249 7.46 -21.53 20.80
C LYS A 249 8.36 -21.31 19.58
N GLU A 250 7.79 -21.24 18.38
CA GLU A 250 8.58 -21.10 17.16
C GLU A 250 9.26 -19.72 17.05
N THR A 251 8.84 -18.73 17.81
CA THR A 251 9.12 -17.35 17.41
C THR A 251 10.06 -16.65 18.38
N SER A 252 11.36 -16.72 18.08
CA SER A 252 12.40 -15.84 18.65
C SER A 252 12.27 -14.37 18.17
N TYR A 253 11.19 -14.03 17.48
CA TYR A 253 11.04 -12.77 16.76
C TYR A 253 9.96 -11.87 17.38
N PRO A 254 10.08 -10.54 17.24
CA PRO A 254 9.14 -9.59 17.85
C PRO A 254 7.77 -9.63 17.18
N LYS A 255 6.71 -9.37 17.95
CA LYS A 255 5.37 -9.19 17.39
C LYS A 255 5.24 -7.84 16.70
N ALA A 256 4.36 -7.74 15.70
CA ALA A 256 4.13 -6.49 15.00
C ALA A 256 2.64 -6.14 14.87
N VAL A 257 2.33 -4.87 15.06
CA VAL A 257 0.97 -4.33 14.94
C VAL A 257 0.97 -3.09 14.06
N ILE A 258 -0.12 -2.90 13.31
CA ILE A 258 -0.35 -1.71 12.49
C ILE A 258 -1.54 -0.94 13.08
N VAL A 259 -1.37 0.36 13.28
CA VAL A 259 -2.38 1.26 13.83
C VAL A 259 -2.56 2.44 12.87
N ALA A 260 -3.75 2.68 12.36
CA ALA A 260 -3.98 3.77 11.43
C ALA A 260 -5.38 4.37 11.56
N HIS A 261 -5.50 5.64 11.21
CA HIS A 261 -6.77 6.33 11.12
C HIS A 261 -7.61 5.78 9.97
N GLY A 262 -8.93 5.86 10.15
CA GLY A 262 -9.91 5.34 9.20
C GLY A 262 -10.48 4.00 9.63
N TYR A 263 -11.43 3.50 8.84
CA TYR A 263 -12.20 2.29 9.20
C TYR A 263 -11.50 0.98 8.86
N ALA A 264 -10.57 0.99 7.90
CA ALA A 264 -9.95 -0.23 7.37
C ALA A 264 -8.51 -0.03 6.88
N THR A 265 -7.87 1.09 7.19
CA THR A 265 -6.53 1.41 6.69
C THR A 265 -5.49 0.45 7.26
N ALA A 266 -5.50 0.25 8.59
CA ALA A 266 -4.57 -0.65 9.25
C ALA A 266 -4.83 -2.11 8.84
N SER A 267 -6.12 -2.49 8.79
CA SER A 267 -6.51 -3.84 8.38
C SER A 267 -6.19 -4.14 6.92
N SER A 268 -6.34 -3.16 6.02
CA SER A 268 -5.98 -3.31 4.61
C SER A 268 -4.48 -3.52 4.44
N ILE A 269 -3.64 -2.69 5.09
CA ILE A 269 -2.18 -2.82 5.03
C ILE A 269 -1.74 -4.17 5.62
N ALA A 270 -2.23 -4.54 6.80
CA ALA A 270 -1.89 -5.81 7.45
C ALA A 270 -2.26 -7.02 6.58
N ASN A 271 -3.44 -7.01 5.97
CA ASN A 271 -3.88 -8.09 5.09
C ASN A 271 -2.98 -8.22 3.86
N VAL A 272 -2.61 -7.12 3.20
CA VAL A 272 -1.71 -7.16 2.04
C VAL A 272 -0.32 -7.64 2.45
N ALA A 273 0.25 -7.08 3.52
CA ALA A 273 1.59 -7.45 4.00
C ALA A 273 1.65 -8.94 4.38
N ASN A 274 0.70 -9.43 5.19
CA ASN A 274 0.65 -10.84 5.60
C ASN A 274 0.51 -11.79 4.40
N ARG A 275 -0.31 -11.44 3.40
CA ARG A 275 -0.46 -12.26 2.19
C ARG A 275 0.79 -12.26 1.33
N MET A 276 1.48 -11.13 1.20
CA MET A 276 2.73 -11.04 0.43
C MET A 276 3.88 -11.77 1.11
N LEU A 277 3.93 -11.76 2.44
CA LEU A 277 4.94 -12.47 3.24
C LEU A 277 4.58 -13.95 3.47
N ASN A 278 3.38 -14.36 3.05
CA ASN A 278 2.81 -15.70 3.24
C ASN A 278 2.80 -16.16 4.72
N GLU A 279 2.60 -15.21 5.65
CA GLU A 279 2.62 -15.44 7.09
C GLU A 279 1.78 -14.35 7.81
N LEU A 280 1.07 -14.71 8.88
CA LEU A 280 0.25 -13.76 9.66
C LEU A 280 1.11 -13.01 10.68
N LEU A 281 1.96 -12.09 10.22
CA LEU A 281 2.90 -11.33 11.06
C LEU A 281 2.27 -10.11 11.75
N PHE A 282 1.35 -9.42 11.08
CA PHE A 282 0.79 -8.15 11.53
C PHE A 282 -0.65 -8.30 12.03
N GLN A 283 -0.92 -7.77 13.22
CA GLN A 283 -2.27 -7.51 13.71
C GLN A 283 -2.65 -6.03 13.47
N SER A 284 -3.89 -5.75 13.09
CA SER A 284 -4.37 -4.39 12.81
C SER A 284 -5.25 -3.80 13.91
N PHE A 285 -5.15 -2.48 14.09
CA PHE A 285 -6.03 -1.66 14.91
C PHE A 285 -6.44 -0.40 14.14
N ASP A 286 -7.64 -0.42 13.58
CA ASP A 286 -8.23 0.75 12.90
C ASP A 286 -8.77 1.76 13.93
N MET A 287 -8.51 3.04 13.67
CA MET A 287 -8.96 4.17 14.48
C MET A 287 -9.90 5.07 13.66
N PRO A 288 -11.22 4.77 13.66
CA PRO A 288 -12.24 5.71 13.19
C PRO A 288 -12.12 7.08 13.85
N LEU A 289 -12.60 8.14 13.18
CA LEU A 289 -12.40 9.53 13.63
C LEU A 289 -13.07 9.85 14.98
N ASP A 290 -14.08 9.07 15.38
CA ASP A 290 -14.76 9.15 16.67
C ASP A 290 -14.02 8.42 17.80
N VAL A 291 -12.94 7.70 17.49
CA VAL A 291 -12.14 6.94 18.45
C VAL A 291 -10.91 7.74 18.87
N THR A 292 -10.69 7.86 20.17
CA THR A 292 -9.52 8.55 20.72
C THR A 292 -8.28 7.65 20.79
N PRO A 293 -7.06 8.23 20.75
CA PRO A 293 -5.81 7.46 20.90
C PRO A 293 -5.73 6.66 22.20
N LYS A 294 -6.30 7.19 23.29
CA LYS A 294 -6.38 6.48 24.59
C LYS A 294 -7.13 5.15 24.46
N LYS A 295 -8.25 5.13 23.74
CA LYS A 295 -9.05 3.91 23.55
C LYS A 295 -8.31 2.87 22.69
N ILE A 296 -7.51 3.32 21.72
CA ILE A 296 -6.61 2.43 20.96
C ILE A 296 -5.49 1.89 21.86
N ALA A 297 -4.91 2.73 22.72
CA ALA A 297 -3.90 2.29 23.68
C ALA A 297 -4.44 1.22 24.64
N GLU A 298 -5.68 1.37 25.13
CA GLU A 298 -6.36 0.34 25.95
C GLU A 298 -6.50 -1.00 25.18
N LYS A 299 -6.87 -0.96 23.90
CA LYS A 299 -6.92 -2.16 23.04
C LYS A 299 -5.55 -2.79 22.84
N LEU A 300 -4.51 -1.97 22.64
CA LEU A 300 -3.13 -2.44 22.51
C LEU A 300 -2.62 -3.08 23.82
N MET A 301 -2.93 -2.49 24.97
CA MET A 301 -2.61 -3.08 26.27
C MET A 301 -3.30 -4.43 26.47
N GLN A 302 -4.59 -4.53 26.15
CA GLN A 302 -5.29 -5.82 26.14
C GLN A 302 -4.65 -6.83 25.19
N TYR A 303 -4.14 -6.38 24.03
CA TYR A 303 -3.41 -7.24 23.11
C TYR A 303 -2.08 -7.71 23.71
N ILE A 304 -1.31 -6.82 24.33
CA ILE A 304 -0.02 -7.13 24.98
C ILE A 304 -0.22 -8.11 26.13
N GLU A 305 -1.24 -7.93 26.98
CA GLU A 305 -1.57 -8.88 28.06
C GLU A 305 -2.00 -10.24 27.51
N ARG A 306 -2.66 -10.24 26.34
CA ARG A 306 -3.17 -11.45 25.71
C ARG A 306 -2.14 -12.20 24.89
N ASN A 307 -0.97 -11.65 24.64
CA ASN A 307 0.02 -12.19 23.71
C ASN A 307 1.41 -12.21 24.32
N ASP A 308 2.17 -13.29 24.09
CA ASP A 308 3.59 -13.27 24.46
C ASP A 308 4.33 -12.22 23.62
N THR A 309 4.78 -11.16 24.27
CA THR A 309 5.54 -10.05 23.67
C THR A 309 6.96 -9.97 24.21
N SER A 310 7.45 -11.01 24.89
CA SER A 310 8.76 -11.01 25.55
C SER A 310 9.93 -10.68 24.60
N ASN A 311 9.79 -11.02 23.32
CA ASN A 311 10.79 -10.78 22.28
C ASN A 311 10.68 -9.39 21.63
N GLY A 312 9.77 -8.55 22.12
CA GLY A 312 9.54 -7.18 21.68
C GLY A 312 8.27 -7.00 20.85
N LEU A 313 7.87 -5.73 20.70
CA LEU A 313 6.70 -5.31 19.94
C LEU A 313 7.06 -4.16 18.99
N ILE A 314 6.72 -4.30 17.72
CA ILE A 314 6.85 -3.23 16.71
C ILE A 314 5.45 -2.67 16.44
N ILE A 315 5.28 -1.36 16.64
CA ILE A 315 4.04 -0.64 16.36
C ILE A 315 4.30 0.29 15.17
N LEU A 316 3.71 -0.06 14.04
CA LEU A 316 3.68 0.76 12.84
C LEU A 316 2.44 1.64 12.87
N PHE A 317 2.59 2.94 12.67
CA PHE A 317 1.46 3.87 12.65
C PHE A 317 1.52 4.91 11.55
N ASP A 318 0.39 5.49 11.20
CA ASP A 318 0.29 6.47 10.12
C ASP A 318 0.85 7.84 10.54
N MET A 319 0.18 8.54 11.45
CA MET A 319 0.47 9.95 11.77
C MET A 319 -0.06 10.39 13.15
N GLY A 320 0.29 11.63 13.51
CA GLY A 320 -0.39 12.40 14.55
C GLY A 320 -0.14 11.95 15.99
N SER A 321 -1.20 11.98 16.79
CA SER A 321 -1.19 11.72 18.23
C SER A 321 -0.79 10.29 18.61
N LEU A 322 -0.79 9.36 17.64
CA LEU A 322 -0.30 7.99 17.81
C LEU A 322 1.21 7.93 18.11
N LYS A 323 1.99 8.96 17.75
CA LYS A 323 3.42 9.05 18.11
C LYS A 323 3.64 8.97 19.62
N GLU A 324 2.69 9.49 20.39
CA GLU A 324 2.75 9.51 21.85
C GLU A 324 1.88 8.43 22.50
N ILE A 325 1.44 7.42 21.72
CA ILE A 325 0.55 6.37 22.23
C ILE A 325 1.14 5.61 23.42
N HIS A 326 2.47 5.50 23.47
CA HIS A 326 3.21 4.88 24.58
C HIS A 326 2.99 5.57 25.93
N ARG A 327 2.60 6.85 25.96
CA ARG A 327 2.31 7.57 27.22
C ARG A 327 1.07 7.04 27.94
N TYR A 328 0.20 6.34 27.21
CA TYR A 328 -1.00 5.70 27.76
C TYR A 328 -0.74 4.26 28.22
N PHE A 329 0.46 3.71 28.00
CA PHE A 329 0.81 2.38 28.46
C PHE A 329 1.15 2.39 29.96
N SER A 330 0.87 1.30 30.66
CA SER A 330 1.23 1.14 32.08
C SER A 330 2.74 1.14 32.24
N LYS A 331 3.26 1.69 33.35
CA LYS A 331 4.71 1.75 33.64
C LYS A 331 5.39 0.37 33.80
N GLU A 332 4.61 -0.70 33.80
CA GLU A 332 5.03 -2.10 34.00
C GLU A 332 5.14 -2.90 32.70
N THR A 333 5.19 -2.26 31.52
CA THR A 333 5.37 -2.98 30.26
C THR A 333 6.72 -3.74 30.25
N VAL A 334 6.63 -5.06 30.19
CA VAL A 334 7.77 -5.99 30.33
C VAL A 334 8.61 -6.11 29.05
N ALA A 335 8.09 -5.64 27.90
CA ALA A 335 8.68 -5.83 26.58
C ALA A 335 9.23 -4.53 25.95
N PRO A 336 10.35 -4.60 25.20
CA PRO A 336 10.82 -3.47 24.41
C PRO A 336 9.86 -3.16 23.25
N ILE A 337 9.48 -1.88 23.10
CA ILE A 337 8.54 -1.42 22.08
C ILE A 337 9.24 -0.50 21.09
N VAL A 338 9.12 -0.81 19.80
CA VAL A 338 9.56 0.03 18.69
C VAL A 338 8.34 0.75 18.11
N LEU A 339 8.43 2.07 17.95
CA LEU A 339 7.40 2.90 17.33
C LEU A 339 7.91 3.44 15.99
N MET A 340 7.17 3.21 14.92
CA MET A 340 7.53 3.65 13.56
C MET A 340 6.35 4.37 12.90
N ASN A 341 6.53 5.65 12.56
CA ASN A 341 5.51 6.45 11.85
C ASN A 341 5.56 6.23 10.33
N ASN A 342 4.59 6.83 9.64
CA ASN A 342 4.47 6.81 8.18
C ASN A 342 4.31 5.40 7.62
N VAL A 343 3.47 4.58 8.25
CA VAL A 343 3.21 3.22 7.76
C VAL A 343 2.63 3.26 6.34
N THR A 344 3.30 2.52 5.46
CA THR A 344 2.83 2.17 4.12
C THR A 344 2.86 0.66 3.98
N THR A 345 2.19 0.13 2.95
CA THR A 345 2.28 -1.31 2.62
C THR A 345 3.72 -1.75 2.38
N SER A 346 4.52 -0.95 1.69
CA SER A 346 5.92 -1.25 1.44
C SER A 346 6.75 -1.30 2.72
N LEU A 347 6.58 -0.33 3.63
CA LEU A 347 7.27 -0.34 4.92
C LEU A 347 6.86 -1.54 5.77
N ALA A 348 5.57 -1.89 5.81
CA ALA A 348 5.08 -3.06 6.53
C ALA A 348 5.72 -4.35 5.99
N ILE A 349 5.84 -4.51 4.67
CA ILE A 349 6.53 -5.66 4.05
C ILE A 349 8.00 -5.68 4.46
N ALA A 350 8.70 -4.54 4.40
CA ALA A 350 10.11 -4.43 4.78
C ALA A 350 10.37 -4.85 6.23
N VAL A 351 9.52 -4.38 7.15
CA VAL A 351 9.57 -4.74 8.57
C VAL A 351 9.29 -6.23 8.73
N GLY A 352 8.28 -6.77 8.04
CA GLY A 352 7.92 -8.18 8.08
C GLY A 352 9.03 -9.10 7.57
N GLU A 353 9.74 -8.73 6.50
CA GLU A 353 10.92 -9.47 6.04
C GLU A 353 12.05 -9.44 7.09
N GLY A 354 12.22 -8.33 7.79
CA GLY A 354 13.18 -8.21 8.90
C GLY A 354 12.86 -9.19 10.04
N ILE A 355 11.58 -9.33 10.36
CA ILE A 355 11.06 -10.29 11.36
C ILE A 355 11.31 -11.73 10.88
N GLN A 356 10.95 -12.08 9.64
CA GLN A 356 11.16 -13.42 9.07
C GLN A 356 12.65 -13.82 9.03
N ARG A 357 13.54 -12.85 8.80
CA ARG A 357 15.00 -13.04 8.83
C ARG A 357 15.58 -13.05 10.25
N GLN A 358 14.75 -13.04 11.30
CA GLN A 358 15.15 -13.05 12.71
C GLN A 358 16.16 -11.97 13.08
N GLN A 359 16.00 -10.78 12.51
CA GLN A 359 16.87 -9.64 12.83
C GLN A 359 16.63 -9.14 14.25
N GLN A 360 17.64 -8.55 14.87
CA GLN A 360 17.48 -7.93 16.18
C GLN A 360 16.47 -6.77 16.10
N LEU A 361 15.63 -6.63 17.13
CA LEU A 361 14.57 -5.63 17.20
C LEU A 361 15.04 -4.20 16.88
N GLY A 362 16.24 -3.82 17.33
CA GLY A 362 16.83 -2.50 17.08
C GLY A 362 17.34 -2.27 15.66
N GLU A 363 17.61 -3.33 14.89
CA GLU A 363 18.14 -3.22 13.51
C GLU A 363 17.03 -3.11 12.46
N ILE A 364 15.86 -3.71 12.74
CA ILE A 364 14.73 -3.78 11.81
C ILE A 364 14.33 -2.39 11.29
N PRO A 365 14.19 -1.33 12.13
CA PRO A 365 13.81 -0.01 11.65
C PRO A 365 14.81 0.60 10.68
N ALA A 366 16.10 0.53 10.99
CA ALA A 366 17.16 1.12 10.17
C ALA A 366 17.22 0.47 8.78
N LYS A 367 17.12 -0.87 8.72
CA LYS A 367 17.11 -1.63 7.47
C LYS A 367 15.84 -1.38 6.66
N ALA A 368 14.68 -1.36 7.30
CA ALA A 368 13.40 -1.09 6.64
C ALA A 368 13.36 0.31 6.00
N ILE A 369 13.88 1.33 6.68
CA ILE A 369 13.95 2.70 6.15
C ILE A 369 14.94 2.81 4.99
N SER A 370 16.12 2.20 5.12
CA SER A 370 17.18 2.27 4.09
C SER A 370 16.78 1.66 2.74
N SER A 371 15.92 0.63 2.77
CA SER A 371 15.43 -0.07 1.58
C SER A 371 14.23 0.61 0.92
N HIS A 372 13.61 1.60 1.57
CA HIS A 372 12.32 2.19 1.14
C HIS A 372 12.36 3.72 1.18
N GLN A 373 13.10 4.31 0.23
CA GLN A 373 13.04 5.75 -0.01
C GLN A 373 11.91 6.09 -0.99
N SER A 374 11.23 7.21 -0.74
CA SER A 374 10.23 7.73 -1.67
C SER A 374 10.90 8.12 -2.99
N GLN A 375 10.55 7.41 -4.06
CA GLN A 375 10.92 7.79 -5.41
C GLN A 375 9.85 8.72 -5.97
N TRP A 376 10.28 9.82 -6.59
CA TRP A 376 9.41 10.72 -7.33
C TRP A 376 10.12 11.10 -8.62
N GLU A 377 9.34 11.29 -9.67
CA GLU A 377 9.82 11.73 -10.97
C GLU A 377 8.77 12.67 -11.54
N ILE A 378 9.21 13.77 -12.16
CA ILE A 378 8.34 14.63 -12.96
C ILE A 378 8.53 14.20 -14.40
N ILE A 379 7.53 13.51 -14.94
CA ILE A 379 7.49 13.17 -16.36
C ILE A 379 6.98 14.41 -17.10
N GLN A 380 7.91 15.16 -17.70
CA GLN A 380 7.58 16.26 -18.60
C GLN A 380 7.22 15.72 -19.99
N PRO A 381 6.26 16.32 -20.71
CA PRO A 381 5.95 15.90 -22.07
C PRO A 381 7.19 16.08 -22.97
N GLU A 382 7.60 15.01 -23.67
CA GLU A 382 8.63 15.06 -24.70
C GLU A 382 8.17 15.94 -25.87
N THR A 383 8.66 17.18 -25.88
CA THR A 383 8.83 18.06 -27.04
C THR A 383 7.80 17.96 -28.18
N LYS A 384 6.67 18.62 -27.97
CA LYS A 384 6.12 19.53 -29.00
C LYS A 384 5.87 20.89 -28.35
N LYS A 385 6.93 21.50 -27.81
CA LYS A 385 6.86 22.93 -27.50
C LYS A 385 6.56 23.62 -28.83
N GLU A 386 5.52 24.45 -28.85
CA GLU A 386 5.15 25.20 -30.05
C GLU A 386 6.32 26.10 -30.41
N LYS A 387 6.76 26.05 -31.67
CA LYS A 387 7.91 26.83 -32.16
C LYS A 387 7.49 28.25 -32.42
N ILE A 388 8.25 29.20 -31.89
CA ILE A 388 7.92 30.61 -32.01
C ILE A 388 9.10 31.45 -32.47
N ILE A 389 8.82 32.51 -33.23
CA ILE A 389 9.75 33.61 -33.47
C ILE A 389 9.13 34.84 -32.82
N LEU A 390 9.93 35.52 -32.00
CA LEU A 390 9.50 36.71 -31.30
C LEU A 390 9.84 37.94 -32.14
N THR A 391 8.93 38.91 -32.20
CA THR A 391 9.22 40.20 -32.83
C THR A 391 9.22 41.31 -31.80
N THR A 392 10.15 42.26 -31.89
CA THR A 392 10.25 43.36 -30.92
C THR A 392 10.72 44.68 -31.54
N CYS A 393 10.44 45.79 -30.87
CA CYS A 393 10.90 47.12 -31.25
C CYS A 393 11.22 47.94 -30.00
N ALA A 394 12.30 48.73 -30.06
CA ALA A 394 12.78 49.56 -28.95
C ALA A 394 11.71 50.54 -28.42
N THR A 395 10.89 51.09 -29.32
CA THR A 395 9.91 52.14 -28.99
C THR A 395 8.50 51.64 -28.65
N GLY A 396 8.29 50.31 -28.64
CA GLY A 396 7.01 49.70 -28.25
C GLY A 396 6.48 48.63 -29.21
N ILE A 397 5.37 47.99 -28.85
CA ILE A 397 4.85 46.79 -29.53
C ILE A 397 4.30 47.06 -30.95
N GLY A 398 3.93 48.29 -31.29
CA GLY A 398 3.26 48.62 -32.57
C GLY A 398 4.07 48.26 -33.81
N THR A 399 5.35 48.63 -33.87
CA THR A 399 6.24 48.26 -34.98
C THR A 399 6.51 46.75 -34.97
N ALA A 400 6.64 46.13 -33.78
CA ALA A 400 6.83 44.69 -33.65
C ALA A 400 5.67 43.91 -34.29
N VAL A 401 4.43 44.36 -34.10
CA VAL A 401 3.24 43.78 -34.76
C VAL A 401 3.35 43.88 -36.29
N GLN A 402 3.83 44.99 -36.84
CA GLN A 402 3.99 45.12 -38.30
C GLN A 402 5.11 44.24 -38.84
N ILE A 403 6.24 44.13 -38.13
CA ILE A 403 7.32 43.19 -38.47
C ILE A 403 6.77 41.76 -38.45
N SER A 404 5.99 41.39 -37.42
CA SER A 404 5.31 40.11 -37.32
C SER A 404 4.41 39.86 -38.54
N ASN A 405 3.60 40.83 -38.94
CA ASN A 405 2.70 40.71 -40.09
C ASN A 405 3.46 40.57 -41.42
N LEU A 406 4.60 41.24 -41.58
CA LEU A 406 5.45 41.10 -42.76
C LEU A 406 6.10 39.72 -42.83
N LEU A 407 6.62 39.23 -41.70
CA LEU A 407 7.16 37.88 -41.59
C LEU A 407 6.08 36.83 -41.87
N GLU A 408 4.87 37.00 -41.33
CA GLU A 408 3.74 36.09 -41.55
C GLU A 408 3.38 35.99 -43.03
N LYS A 409 3.33 37.13 -43.74
CA LYS A 409 3.09 37.19 -45.19
C LYS A 409 4.25 36.66 -46.03
N SER A 410 5.43 36.51 -45.44
CA SER A 410 6.58 35.91 -46.09
C SER A 410 6.65 34.42 -45.88
N LEU A 411 6.05 33.87 -44.81
CA LEU A 411 6.06 32.45 -44.49
C LEU A 411 5.07 31.67 -45.38
N PRO A 412 5.46 30.49 -45.90
CA PRO A 412 4.53 29.58 -46.57
C PRO A 412 3.46 29.05 -45.60
N ASP A 413 2.24 28.84 -46.11
CA ASP A 413 1.09 28.29 -45.36
C ASP A 413 1.34 26.93 -44.70
N THR A 414 2.40 26.22 -45.11
CA THR A 414 2.81 24.91 -44.61
C THR A 414 3.68 24.96 -43.35
N THR A 415 4.04 26.16 -42.86
CA THR A 415 4.99 26.33 -41.76
C THR A 415 4.27 26.34 -40.40
N PHE A 416 4.69 25.48 -39.47
CA PHE A 416 4.13 25.40 -38.10
C PHE A 416 4.92 26.25 -37.10
N VAL A 417 5.18 27.51 -37.43
CA VAL A 417 5.88 28.47 -36.56
C VAL A 417 4.98 29.66 -36.29
N LYS A 418 4.81 29.99 -35.00
CA LYS A 418 3.96 31.09 -34.57
C LYS A 418 4.79 32.35 -34.32
N LEU A 419 4.34 33.47 -34.86
CA LEU A 419 4.97 34.77 -34.64
C LEU A 419 4.30 35.47 -33.46
N ILE A 420 5.09 35.96 -32.50
CA ILE A 420 4.57 36.64 -31.31
C ILE A 420 5.24 38.01 -31.16
N PRO A 421 4.51 39.13 -31.37
CA PRO A 421 5.02 40.46 -31.06
C PRO A 421 5.06 40.68 -29.55
N CYS A 422 6.20 41.14 -29.05
CA CYS A 422 6.48 41.32 -27.62
C CYS A 422 7.10 42.69 -27.34
N GLU A 423 6.87 43.20 -26.13
CA GLU A 423 7.54 44.42 -25.67
C GLU A 423 9.02 44.16 -25.40
N PHE A 424 9.88 45.11 -25.77
CA PHE A 424 11.33 44.98 -25.60
C PHE A 424 11.74 44.74 -24.14
N ARG A 425 11.05 45.38 -23.18
CA ARG A 425 11.31 45.23 -21.75
C ARG A 425 11.04 43.82 -21.24
N GLN A 426 9.96 43.20 -21.71
CA GLN A 426 9.57 41.84 -21.34
C GLN A 426 10.62 40.81 -21.80
N LEU A 427 11.27 41.05 -22.95
CA LEU A 427 12.34 40.18 -23.44
C LEU A 427 13.66 40.40 -22.70
N ARG A 428 13.95 41.64 -22.28
CA ARG A 428 15.20 41.98 -21.59
C ARG A 428 15.25 41.51 -20.14
N ASP A 429 14.10 41.36 -19.47
CA ASP A 429 14.04 40.82 -18.11
C ASP A 429 14.01 39.28 -18.13
N PRO A 430 15.05 38.58 -17.61
CA PRO A 430 15.11 37.12 -17.61
C PRO A 430 13.93 36.45 -16.89
N VAL A 431 13.40 37.08 -15.84
CA VAL A 431 12.30 36.53 -15.04
C VAL A 431 10.98 36.65 -15.81
N GLU A 432 10.76 37.76 -16.52
CA GLU A 432 9.57 37.91 -17.36
C GLU A 432 9.63 37.01 -18.60
N PHE A 433 10.82 36.87 -19.20
CA PHE A 433 11.05 35.98 -20.33
C PHE A 433 10.76 34.51 -19.98
N GLU A 434 11.31 34.00 -18.87
CA GLU A 434 11.09 32.61 -18.45
C GLU A 434 9.61 32.33 -18.14
N LYS A 435 8.94 33.27 -17.46
CA LYS A 435 7.50 33.17 -17.15
C LYS A 435 6.64 33.11 -18.41
N ALA A 436 6.95 33.94 -19.41
CA ALA A 436 6.15 34.04 -20.63
C ALA A 436 6.43 32.91 -21.62
N PHE A 437 7.69 32.45 -21.72
CA PHE A 437 8.14 31.60 -22.83
C PHE A 437 8.64 30.21 -22.44
N SER A 438 8.60 29.80 -21.16
CA SER A 438 9.07 28.47 -20.70
C SER A 438 8.42 27.27 -21.41
N LEU A 439 7.20 27.43 -21.92
CA LEU A 439 6.46 26.37 -22.63
C LEU A 439 6.70 26.34 -24.15
N TYR A 440 7.44 27.31 -24.70
CA TYR A 440 7.70 27.45 -26.13
C TYR A 440 9.13 27.06 -26.51
N ASP A 441 9.34 26.75 -27.79
CA ASP A 441 10.67 26.60 -28.40
C ASP A 441 10.96 27.89 -29.19
N VAL A 442 11.72 28.80 -28.58
CA VAL A 442 12.02 30.12 -29.16
C VAL A 442 13.13 29.97 -30.19
N LEU A 443 12.78 30.03 -31.47
CA LEU A 443 13.73 29.88 -32.57
C LEU A 443 14.66 31.09 -32.72
N GLY A 444 14.15 32.29 -32.40
CA GLY A 444 14.91 33.53 -32.46
C GLY A 444 14.05 34.78 -32.31
N ILE A 445 14.72 35.93 -32.24
CA ILE A 445 14.11 37.25 -32.07
C ILE A 445 14.42 38.11 -33.29
N VAL A 446 13.41 38.75 -33.86
CA VAL A 446 13.56 39.73 -34.94
C VAL A 446 13.12 41.11 -34.46
N GLY A 447 13.92 42.14 -34.64
CA GLY A 447 13.51 43.47 -34.20
C GLY A 447 14.44 44.60 -34.58
N THR A 448 14.09 45.81 -34.17
CA THR A 448 14.90 47.02 -34.39
C THR A 448 16.00 47.22 -33.35
N ALA A 449 15.97 46.46 -32.25
CA ALA A 449 16.99 46.47 -31.21
C ALA A 449 17.09 45.08 -30.57
N ASN A 450 18.31 44.68 -30.18
CA ASN A 450 18.58 43.38 -29.58
C ASN A 450 18.33 43.43 -28.06
N PRO A 451 17.39 42.64 -27.50
CA PRO A 451 17.17 42.56 -26.06
C PRO A 451 18.25 41.76 -25.31
N VAL A 452 19.17 41.10 -26.01
CA VAL A 452 20.30 40.31 -25.47
C VAL A 452 19.82 39.18 -24.56
N VAL A 453 18.93 38.34 -25.10
CA VAL A 453 18.42 37.15 -24.40
C VAL A 453 19.44 36.01 -24.52
N GLU A 454 19.76 35.39 -23.39
CA GLU A 454 20.72 34.29 -23.34
C GLU A 454 20.26 33.10 -24.19
N ASN A 455 21.16 32.55 -25.02
CA ASN A 455 20.93 31.38 -25.88
C ASN A 455 19.82 31.53 -26.93
N VAL A 456 19.36 32.74 -27.25
CA VAL A 456 18.38 33.00 -28.32
C VAL A 456 19.01 33.89 -29.40
N PRO A 457 19.02 33.47 -30.68
CA PRO A 457 19.63 34.25 -31.74
C PRO A 457 18.77 35.48 -32.10
N PHE A 458 19.42 36.55 -32.54
CA PHE A 458 18.77 37.81 -32.92
C PHE A 458 19.09 38.16 -34.38
N ILE A 459 18.08 38.66 -35.10
CA ILE A 459 18.24 39.27 -36.43
C ILE A 459 17.67 40.67 -36.37
N SER A 460 18.47 41.65 -36.78
CA SER A 460 18.04 43.03 -36.87
C SER A 460 17.11 43.23 -38.09
N LEU A 461 16.17 44.18 -38.00
CA LEU A 461 15.31 44.52 -39.13
C LEU A 461 16.14 45.06 -40.31
N GLU A 462 17.24 45.75 -40.00
CA GLU A 462 18.21 46.26 -40.96
C GLU A 462 18.86 45.12 -41.74
N ASP A 463 19.27 44.04 -41.07
CA ASP A 463 19.87 42.88 -41.73
C ASP A 463 18.88 42.17 -42.65
N LEU A 464 17.59 42.14 -42.28
CA LEU A 464 16.55 41.57 -43.15
C LEU A 464 16.36 42.40 -44.41
N ILE A 465 16.33 43.73 -44.30
CA ILE A 465 16.17 44.60 -45.48
C ILE A 465 17.43 44.62 -46.35
N ALA A 466 18.61 44.50 -45.73
CA ALA A 466 19.88 44.34 -46.45
C ALA A 466 20.03 42.95 -47.12
N GLY A 467 19.15 42.00 -46.80
CA GLY A 467 19.15 40.64 -47.32
C GLY A 467 20.10 39.67 -46.61
N ILE A 468 20.96 40.15 -45.71
CA ILE A 468 21.94 39.35 -44.97
C ILE A 468 21.24 38.49 -43.91
N GLY A 469 20.20 39.03 -43.25
CA GLY A 469 19.42 38.33 -42.24
C GLY A 469 18.54 37.21 -42.78
N ILE A 470 18.34 37.13 -44.11
CA ILE A 470 17.48 36.14 -44.75
C ILE A 470 18.07 34.73 -44.62
N GLU A 471 19.38 34.57 -44.80
CA GLU A 471 20.06 33.28 -44.65
C GLU A 471 19.98 32.75 -43.21
N ASN A 472 20.12 33.64 -42.22
CA ASN A 472 20.00 33.29 -40.80
C ASN A 472 18.57 32.84 -40.45
N LEU A 473 17.56 33.56 -40.96
CA LEU A 473 16.15 33.22 -40.74
C LEU A 473 15.79 31.89 -41.42
N LEU A 474 16.34 31.61 -42.60
CA LEU A 474 16.23 30.33 -43.28
C LEU A 474 16.83 29.18 -42.47
N ASP A 475 17.98 29.39 -41.81
CA ASP A 475 18.60 28.36 -40.97
C ASP A 475 17.75 28.03 -39.73
N TRP A 476 17.15 29.04 -39.09
CA TRP A 476 16.20 28.85 -37.99
C TRP A 476 15.01 27.96 -38.38
N LEU A 477 14.56 28.10 -39.63
CA LEU A 477 13.36 27.43 -40.16
C LEU A 477 13.68 26.18 -40.99
N LYS A 478 14.95 25.81 -41.16
CA LYS A 478 15.41 24.74 -42.07
C LYS A 478 14.79 23.37 -41.81
N LYS A 479 14.48 23.06 -40.56
CA LYS A 479 13.83 21.79 -40.16
C LYS A 479 12.30 21.81 -40.33
N GLU A 480 11.72 23.00 -40.44
CA GLU A 480 10.26 23.23 -40.51
C GLU A 480 9.78 23.50 -41.94
N LEU A 481 10.66 23.99 -42.82
CA LEU A 481 10.38 24.25 -44.23
C LEU A 481 10.68 23.00 -45.08
N VAL A 482 9.76 22.65 -45.98
CA VAL A 482 9.99 21.68 -47.04
C VAL A 482 10.98 22.28 -48.07
N LEU A 483 11.84 21.46 -48.67
CA LEU A 483 12.91 21.91 -49.57
C LEU A 483 12.42 22.84 -50.71
N ASP A 484 11.27 22.56 -51.31
CA ASP A 484 10.70 23.38 -52.39
C ASP A 484 10.15 24.74 -51.90
N SER A 485 9.86 24.87 -50.60
CA SER A 485 9.32 26.10 -50.00
C SER A 485 10.40 27.08 -49.56
N GLN A 486 11.68 26.69 -49.58
CA GLN A 486 12.78 27.57 -49.16
C GLN A 486 13.06 28.68 -50.16
N GLU A 487 13.02 28.37 -51.47
CA GLU A 487 13.17 29.39 -52.52
C GLU A 487 11.97 30.35 -52.53
N GLU A 488 10.75 29.82 -52.38
CA GLU A 488 9.54 30.64 -52.27
C GLU A 488 9.60 31.58 -51.06
N PHE A 489 9.98 31.06 -49.88
CA PHE A 489 10.16 31.85 -48.67
C PHE A 489 11.21 32.96 -48.86
N SER A 490 12.37 32.64 -49.43
CA SER A 490 13.42 33.62 -49.73
C SER A 490 12.92 34.73 -50.67
N HIS A 491 12.24 34.36 -51.76
CA HIS A 491 11.67 35.35 -52.69
C HIS A 491 10.59 36.23 -52.03
N GLN A 492 9.73 35.66 -51.18
CA GLN A 492 8.71 36.41 -50.46
C GLN A 492 9.32 37.32 -49.38
N LEU A 493 10.39 36.92 -48.71
CA LEU A 493 11.14 37.78 -47.78
C LEU A 493 11.77 38.96 -48.51
N ILE A 494 12.53 38.72 -49.59
CA ILE A 494 13.15 39.80 -50.38
C ILE A 494 12.09 40.80 -50.86
N ARG A 495 10.92 40.30 -51.27
CA ARG A 495 9.81 41.14 -51.74
C ARG A 495 9.16 41.95 -50.60
N ASN A 496 8.95 41.36 -49.44
CA ASN A 496 8.22 41.99 -48.33
C ASN A 496 9.13 42.87 -47.46
N PHE A 497 10.42 42.56 -47.39
CA PHE A 497 11.44 43.30 -46.65
C PHE A 497 12.28 44.22 -47.55
N SER A 498 11.69 44.82 -48.58
CA SER A 498 12.31 45.99 -49.21
C SER A 498 12.07 47.25 -48.38
N LEU A 499 12.97 48.24 -48.45
CA LEU A 499 12.85 49.50 -47.70
C LEU A 499 11.46 50.15 -47.88
N ASP A 500 11.01 50.28 -49.13
CA ASP A 500 9.70 50.86 -49.46
C ASP A 500 8.55 50.07 -48.83
N ARG A 501 8.60 48.74 -48.85
CA ARG A 501 7.54 47.88 -48.32
C ARG A 501 7.50 47.90 -46.80
N VAL A 502 8.65 47.91 -46.15
CA VAL A 502 8.74 48.06 -44.71
C VAL A 502 8.15 49.41 -44.30
N ILE A 503 8.59 50.52 -44.90
CA ILE A 503 8.08 51.86 -44.59
C ILE A 503 6.57 51.97 -44.85
N GLN A 504 6.09 51.40 -45.96
CA GLN A 504 4.65 51.39 -46.28
C GLN A 504 3.83 50.53 -45.30
N SER A 505 4.43 49.49 -44.71
CA SER A 505 3.75 48.64 -43.73
C SER A 505 3.74 49.23 -42.32
N VAL A 506 4.80 49.97 -41.97
CA VAL A 506 4.94 50.60 -40.65
C VAL A 506 4.32 51.98 -40.60
N THR A 507 4.07 52.63 -41.75
CA THR A 507 3.48 53.97 -41.81
C THR A 507 2.32 54.15 -42.76
N ILE A 508 1.39 55.04 -42.40
CA ILE A 508 0.29 55.51 -43.27
C ILE A 508 0.69 56.63 -44.23
N LEU A 509 1.94 57.07 -44.16
CA LEU A 509 2.43 58.22 -44.90
C LEU A 509 2.78 57.84 -46.33
N ASP A 510 2.88 58.87 -47.18
CA ASP A 510 3.37 58.73 -48.55
C ASP A 510 4.86 58.34 -48.52
N THR A 511 5.14 57.08 -48.86
CA THR A 511 6.47 56.44 -48.74
C THR A 511 7.55 57.19 -49.52
N GLU A 512 7.26 57.66 -50.73
CA GLU A 512 8.25 58.40 -51.53
C GLU A 512 8.60 59.73 -50.85
N LYS A 513 7.58 60.47 -50.39
CA LYS A 513 7.80 61.77 -49.72
C LYS A 513 8.57 61.64 -48.42
N ILE A 514 8.23 60.66 -47.58
CA ILE A 514 8.91 60.51 -46.29
C ILE A 514 10.36 60.09 -46.48
N ILE A 515 10.65 59.19 -47.43
CA ILE A 515 12.03 58.79 -47.77
C ILE A 515 12.84 60.01 -48.25
N GLU A 516 12.30 60.83 -49.17
CA GLU A 516 12.97 62.05 -49.63
C GLU A 516 13.28 63.01 -48.47
N GLN A 517 12.36 63.18 -47.52
CA GLN A 517 12.62 64.04 -46.36
C GLN A 517 13.67 63.45 -45.42
N ILE A 518 13.67 62.13 -45.22
CA ILE A 518 14.68 61.44 -44.40
C ILE A 518 16.06 61.54 -45.06
N GLU A 519 16.16 61.46 -46.40
CA GLU A 519 17.41 61.68 -47.14
C GLU A 519 18.00 63.06 -46.89
N VAL A 520 17.16 64.10 -46.97
CA VAL A 520 17.58 65.48 -46.71
C VAL A 520 17.99 65.66 -45.23
N PHE A 521 17.22 65.08 -44.31
CA PHE A 521 17.56 65.04 -42.88
C PHE A 521 18.93 64.38 -42.63
N MET A 522 19.16 63.19 -43.18
CA MET A 522 20.42 62.45 -43.00
C MET A 522 21.60 63.22 -43.59
N LYS A 523 21.43 63.88 -44.74
CA LYS A 523 22.48 64.71 -45.33
C LYS A 523 22.86 65.87 -44.41
N GLN A 524 21.87 66.57 -43.85
CA GLN A 524 22.13 67.65 -42.89
C GLN A 524 22.78 67.13 -41.61
N LEU A 525 22.38 65.95 -41.15
CA LEU A 525 22.96 65.31 -39.99
C LEU A 525 24.44 64.92 -40.21
N GLU A 526 24.77 64.32 -41.36
CA GLU A 526 26.15 63.99 -41.74
C GLU A 526 27.04 65.26 -41.84
N GLU A 527 26.50 66.35 -42.41
CA GLU A 527 27.20 67.63 -42.51
C GLU A 527 27.48 68.26 -41.14
N ARG A 528 26.55 68.15 -40.19
CA ARG A 528 26.66 68.74 -38.85
C ARG A 528 27.56 67.94 -37.92
N LEU A 529 27.40 66.62 -37.90
CA LEU A 529 28.23 65.72 -37.10
C LEU A 529 29.67 65.62 -37.66
N GLY A 530 29.86 65.93 -38.94
CA GLY A 530 31.15 65.83 -39.62
C GLY A 530 31.59 64.38 -39.89
N GLN A 531 30.63 63.45 -39.92
CA GLN A 531 30.85 62.00 -40.04
C GLN A 531 29.85 61.42 -41.04
N ARG A 532 30.23 60.36 -41.76
CA ARG A 532 29.28 59.60 -42.57
C ARG A 532 28.56 58.56 -41.74
N ILE A 533 27.26 58.43 -41.93
CA ILE A 533 26.44 57.40 -41.28
C ILE A 533 26.62 56.10 -42.08
N THR A 534 26.81 54.96 -41.39
CA THR A 534 26.95 53.64 -42.04
C THR A 534 25.63 53.23 -42.71
N ASN A 535 25.67 52.35 -43.71
CA ASN A 535 24.48 51.97 -44.48
C ASN A 535 23.41 51.32 -43.59
N ASP A 536 23.84 50.48 -42.68
CA ASP A 536 23.09 49.80 -41.63
C ASP A 536 22.39 50.82 -40.71
N ARG A 537 23.09 51.86 -40.25
CA ARG A 537 22.48 52.96 -39.48
C ARG A 537 21.52 53.81 -40.32
N LYS A 538 21.80 54.05 -41.61
CA LYS A 538 20.87 54.76 -42.51
C LYS A 538 19.56 54.02 -42.65
N LEU A 539 19.64 52.70 -42.77
CA LEU A 539 18.48 51.83 -42.87
C LEU A 539 17.63 51.84 -41.59
N ALA A 540 18.28 51.77 -40.42
CA ALA A 540 17.61 51.93 -39.13
C ALA A 540 16.91 53.30 -39.02
N LEU A 541 17.57 54.39 -39.45
CA LEU A 541 16.99 55.73 -39.45
C LEU A 541 15.79 55.85 -40.38
N TYR A 542 15.82 55.25 -41.57
CA TYR A 542 14.66 55.25 -42.46
C TYR A 542 13.43 54.66 -41.79
N VAL A 543 13.56 53.53 -41.11
CA VAL A 543 12.44 52.91 -40.41
C VAL A 543 12.04 53.72 -39.17
N HIS A 544 13.01 54.08 -38.34
CA HIS A 544 12.76 54.77 -37.07
C HIS A 544 12.13 56.14 -37.27
N VAL A 545 12.70 56.96 -38.16
CA VAL A 545 12.19 58.32 -38.45
C VAL A 545 10.82 58.26 -39.11
N SER A 546 10.57 57.29 -40.00
CA SER A 546 9.23 57.10 -40.59
C SER A 546 8.18 56.83 -39.51
N CYS A 547 8.47 55.92 -38.56
CA CYS A 547 7.57 55.63 -37.44
C CYS A 547 7.39 56.83 -36.51
N LEU A 548 8.49 57.55 -36.21
CA LEU A 548 8.50 58.75 -35.38
C LEU A 548 7.58 59.82 -35.97
N VAL A 549 7.75 60.16 -37.25
CA VAL A 549 6.95 61.21 -37.90
C VAL A 549 5.46 60.84 -37.90
N GLU A 550 5.13 59.57 -38.13
CA GLU A 550 3.75 59.12 -38.03
C GLU A 550 3.19 59.26 -36.60
N ARG A 551 3.93 58.84 -35.57
CA ARG A 551 3.52 59.00 -34.16
C ARG A 551 3.18 60.46 -33.86
N LEU A 552 4.00 61.39 -34.33
CA LEU A 552 3.77 62.82 -34.16
C LEU A 552 2.52 63.31 -34.90
N ILE A 553 2.29 62.88 -36.15
CA ILE A 553 1.08 63.24 -36.92
C ILE A 553 -0.19 62.70 -36.25
N ARG A 554 -0.12 61.52 -35.64
CA ARG A 554 -1.23 60.91 -34.89
C ARG A 554 -1.43 61.51 -33.50
N ASN A 555 -0.62 62.49 -33.09
CA ASN A 555 -0.60 63.09 -31.75
C ASN A 555 -0.36 62.05 -30.63
N VAL A 556 0.49 61.05 -30.88
CA VAL A 556 0.92 60.06 -29.88
C VAL A 556 2.47 60.08 -29.78
N PRO A 557 3.07 61.19 -29.33
CA PRO A 557 4.51 61.27 -29.12
C PRO A 557 4.96 60.34 -27.99
N ILE A 558 6.19 59.84 -28.05
CA ILE A 558 6.82 59.25 -26.87
C ILE A 558 7.23 60.37 -25.94
N GLU A 559 6.63 60.49 -24.76
CA GLU A 559 6.91 61.61 -23.84
C GLU A 559 8.04 61.34 -22.84
N VAL A 560 8.41 60.06 -22.66
CA VAL A 560 9.36 59.65 -21.61
C VAL A 560 10.48 58.81 -22.20
N TYR A 561 11.72 59.25 -21.98
CA TYR A 561 12.94 58.50 -22.29
C TYR A 561 13.72 58.24 -20.99
N SER A 562 14.04 56.98 -20.71
CA SER A 562 14.78 56.57 -19.52
C SER A 562 16.26 56.94 -19.66
N GLY A 563 16.74 57.90 -18.88
CA GLY A 563 18.15 58.34 -18.91
C GLY A 563 18.39 59.67 -19.63
N PHE A 564 17.33 60.41 -19.97
CA PHE A 564 17.41 61.69 -20.67
C PHE A 564 18.38 62.68 -20.01
N ASP A 565 18.30 62.83 -18.68
CA ASP A 565 19.15 63.77 -17.93
C ASP A 565 20.65 63.46 -18.10
N LYS A 566 21.03 62.17 -18.10
CA LYS A 566 22.42 61.73 -18.31
C LYS A 566 22.86 61.96 -19.76
N LEU A 567 21.99 61.67 -20.72
CA LEU A 567 22.27 61.86 -22.14
C LEU A 567 22.44 63.35 -22.48
N GLN A 568 21.58 64.20 -21.90
CA GLN A 568 21.63 65.65 -22.09
C GLN A 568 22.91 66.26 -21.49
N GLU A 569 23.37 65.78 -20.34
CA GLU A 569 24.63 66.24 -19.72
C GLU A 569 25.88 65.82 -20.50
N CYS A 570 25.91 64.59 -21.04
CA CYS A 570 27.08 64.04 -21.71
C CYS A 570 27.16 64.37 -23.22
N HIS A 571 26.02 64.49 -23.90
CA HIS A 571 25.91 64.57 -25.37
C HIS A 571 25.03 65.75 -25.85
N GLU A 572 25.04 66.87 -25.13
CA GLU A 572 24.24 68.07 -25.45
C GLU A 572 24.51 68.62 -26.86
N LYS A 573 25.74 68.46 -27.37
CA LYS A 573 26.09 68.92 -28.72
C LYS A 573 25.44 68.04 -29.79
N ASP A 574 25.52 66.73 -29.64
CA ASP A 574 24.97 65.77 -30.61
C ASP A 574 23.44 65.88 -30.68
N LEU A 575 22.78 66.03 -29.53
CA LEU A 575 21.33 66.26 -29.47
C LEU A 575 20.90 67.58 -30.13
N ARG A 576 21.69 68.65 -30.00
CA ARG A 576 21.44 69.92 -30.70
C ARG A 576 21.58 69.76 -32.21
N ASP A 577 22.63 69.08 -32.67
CA ASP A 577 22.88 68.84 -34.09
C ASP A 577 21.77 67.98 -34.72
N ILE A 578 21.29 66.95 -34.00
CA ILE A 578 20.13 66.12 -34.41
C ILE A 578 18.86 66.98 -34.50
N LYS A 579 18.57 67.79 -33.48
CA LYS A 579 17.38 68.68 -33.46
C LYS A 579 17.38 69.65 -34.64
N GLU A 580 18.52 70.26 -34.95
CA GLU A 580 18.63 71.18 -36.06
C GLU A 580 18.47 70.50 -37.43
N ALA A 581 18.99 69.27 -37.59
CA ALA A 581 18.79 68.48 -38.81
C ALA A 581 17.31 68.13 -39.03
N PHE A 582 16.55 67.89 -37.96
CA PHE A 582 15.12 67.61 -38.03
C PHE A 582 14.24 68.77 -38.50
N SER A 583 14.78 70.00 -38.55
CA SER A 583 14.03 71.20 -38.97
C SER A 583 13.41 71.09 -40.37
N VAL A 584 13.93 70.22 -41.24
CA VAL A 584 13.35 69.94 -42.57
C VAL A 584 12.04 69.16 -42.45
N ILE A 585 12.05 68.10 -41.63
CA ILE A 585 10.90 67.24 -41.39
C ILE A 585 9.82 67.99 -40.60
N GLU A 586 10.21 68.76 -39.58
CA GLU A 586 9.30 69.59 -38.78
C GLU A 586 8.53 70.59 -39.65
N LYS A 587 9.19 71.22 -40.62
CA LYS A 587 8.55 72.17 -41.55
C LYS A 587 7.59 71.51 -42.51
N VAL A 588 7.97 70.36 -43.08
CA VAL A 588 7.16 69.67 -44.09
C VAL A 588 5.91 69.04 -43.49
N TYR A 589 6.04 68.38 -42.33
CA TYR A 589 4.92 67.71 -41.68
C TYR A 589 4.23 68.56 -40.60
N SER A 590 4.72 69.77 -40.33
CA SER A 590 4.18 70.68 -39.30
C SER A 590 4.10 70.02 -37.92
N VAL A 591 5.14 69.25 -37.57
CA VAL A 591 5.28 68.55 -36.29
C VAL A 591 6.44 69.16 -35.48
N ASN A 592 6.40 68.99 -34.16
CA ASN A 592 7.50 69.36 -33.26
C ASN A 592 8.05 68.09 -32.63
N ILE A 593 9.37 67.86 -32.72
CA ILE A 593 9.97 66.62 -32.23
C ILE A 593 10.32 66.76 -30.73
N PRO A 594 9.74 65.91 -29.86
CA PRO A 594 10.07 65.88 -28.44
C PRO A 594 11.50 65.43 -28.18
N ASP A 595 12.09 65.87 -27.06
CA ASP A 595 13.49 65.56 -26.75
C ASP A 595 13.74 64.05 -26.47
N SER A 596 12.71 63.32 -26.03
CA SER A 596 12.69 61.85 -25.92
C SER A 596 12.87 61.13 -27.26
N GLU A 597 12.27 61.63 -28.34
CA GLU A 597 12.42 61.06 -29.69
C GLU A 597 13.81 61.41 -30.28
N LEU A 598 14.36 62.59 -29.96
CA LEU A 598 15.76 62.92 -30.28
C LEU A 598 16.74 61.95 -29.62
N SER A 599 16.43 61.50 -28.40
CA SER A 599 17.25 60.57 -27.63
C SER A 599 17.26 59.18 -28.27
N TYR A 600 16.11 58.67 -28.72
CA TYR A 600 16.07 57.41 -29.46
C TYR A 600 16.82 57.47 -30.80
N VAL A 601 16.77 58.61 -31.49
CA VAL A 601 17.55 58.80 -32.73
C VAL A 601 19.05 58.82 -32.42
N HIS A 602 19.45 59.43 -31.31
CA HIS A 602 20.82 59.35 -30.82
C HIS A 602 21.23 57.89 -30.54
N ASP A 603 20.39 57.09 -29.89
CA ASP A 603 20.71 55.67 -29.63
C ASP A 603 20.90 54.88 -30.92
N VAL A 604 20.01 55.06 -31.91
CA VAL A 604 20.15 54.45 -33.25
C VAL A 604 21.48 54.84 -33.93
N LEU A 605 21.98 56.05 -33.66
CA LEU A 605 23.21 56.58 -34.25
C LEU A 605 24.48 56.16 -33.51
N PHE A 606 24.44 56.02 -32.19
CA PHE A 606 25.64 55.97 -31.34
C PHE A 606 25.69 54.81 -30.36
N GLU A 607 24.56 54.22 -29.95
CA GLU A 607 24.62 52.98 -29.18
C GLU A 607 25.11 51.86 -30.09
N ASN A 608 26.17 51.17 -29.65
CA ASN A 608 26.70 50.03 -30.40
C ASN A 608 25.63 48.93 -30.40
N THR A 609 25.31 48.43 -31.59
CA THR A 609 24.57 47.17 -31.79
C THR A 609 25.33 45.94 -31.25
N GLU A 610 26.51 46.12 -30.65
CA GLU A 610 27.23 45.12 -29.88
C GLU A 610 27.89 45.74 -28.62
N TYR A 611 27.67 45.10 -27.46
CA TYR A 611 28.27 45.29 -26.13
C TYR A 611 27.77 46.42 -25.21
N ILE A 612 27.11 46.00 -24.12
CA ILE A 612 27.45 46.45 -22.76
C ILE A 612 27.80 45.18 -21.96
N SER A 613 29.09 44.95 -21.79
CA SER A 613 29.63 44.10 -20.73
C SER A 613 29.45 44.82 -19.39
N ASP A 614 28.78 44.16 -18.46
CA ASP A 614 28.84 44.31 -17.01
C ASP A 614 29.48 45.60 -16.49
N GLU A 615 28.65 46.60 -16.15
CA GLU A 615 29.00 47.49 -15.04
C GLU A 615 28.87 46.69 -13.74
N SER A 616 30.05 46.31 -13.27
CA SER A 616 30.37 45.90 -11.91
C SER A 616 29.70 46.77 -10.84
N ASP A 617 29.12 46.07 -9.86
CA ASP A 617 29.01 46.44 -8.45
C ASP A 617 28.50 47.85 -8.12
N PHE A 618 27.20 47.94 -7.81
CA PHE A 618 26.70 48.65 -6.63
C PHE A 618 25.49 47.95 -6.01
#